data_AF-X1B933-F1
#
_entry.id   AF-X1B933-F1
#
_cell.length_a   1.000
_cell.length_b   1.000
_cell.length_c   1.000
_cell.angle_alpha   90.00
_cell.angle_beta   90.00
_cell.angle_gamma   90.00
#
_symmetry.space_group_name_H-M   'P 1'
#
loop_
_entity.id
_entity.type
_entity.pdbx_description
1 polymer ?
#
loop_
_entity_poly.entity_id
_entity_poly.type
_entity_poly.pdbx_seq_one_letter_code
_entity_poly.pdbx_strand_id
1 'polypeptide(L)'
;MVMHLTRADRKKIKNTGEKTMTIIVEGRLMTFIIMVVIFALMYYFMSINKEGQYTIRSMPAMSAIPEAVGRAAEMGRPVFWTPGISGPLNDSQQGPQVLAAISILGYVTEECV
;
A
#
# COMPACT_ATOMS: atom_id res chain seq x y z
N MET A 1 -35.05 3.23 50.70
CA MET A 1 -33.59 3.00 50.80
C MET A 1 -32.90 3.97 49.85
N VAL A 2 -32.70 5.21 50.30
CA VAL A 2 -32.11 6.27 49.48
C VAL A 2 -30.61 6.27 49.73
N MET A 3 -29.85 5.83 48.74
CA MET A 3 -28.40 5.75 48.80
C MET A 3 -27.81 7.16 48.77
N HIS A 4 -27.45 7.68 49.94
CA HIS A 4 -26.71 8.94 50.08
C HIS A 4 -25.29 8.75 49.53
N LEU A 5 -25.10 9.04 48.24
CA LEU A 5 -23.79 9.10 47.63
C LEU A 5 -22.99 10.25 48.25
N THR A 6 -21.85 9.91 48.83
CA THR A 6 -20.97 10.85 49.51
C THR A 6 -20.33 11.80 48.50
N ARG A 7 -20.03 13.05 48.91
CA ARG A 7 -19.40 14.06 48.03
C ARG A 7 -18.05 13.61 47.46
N ALA A 8 -17.39 12.65 48.12
CA ALA A 8 -16.13 12.06 47.69
C ALA A 8 -16.29 11.20 46.43
N ASP A 9 -17.38 10.43 46.32
CA ASP A 9 -17.64 9.54 45.19
C ASP A 9 -17.91 10.31 43.89
N ARG A 10 -18.62 11.45 43.98
CA ARG A 10 -18.82 12.34 42.82
C ARG A 10 -17.53 12.95 42.29
N LYS A 11 -16.54 13.19 43.14
CA LYS A 11 -15.25 13.78 42.72
C LYS A 11 -14.37 12.75 42.01
N LYS A 12 -14.47 11.47 42.39
CA LYS A 12 -13.75 10.35 41.76
C LYS A 12 -14.24 10.06 40.34
N ILE A 13 -15.56 10.17 40.11
CA ILE A 13 -16.16 10.01 38.77
C ILE A 13 -15.75 11.16 37.84
N LYS A 14 -15.71 12.41 38.34
CA LYS A 14 -15.28 13.57 37.53
C LYS A 14 -13.81 13.47 37.08
N ASN A 15 -12.90 13.07 37.97
CA ASN A 15 -11.47 12.96 37.64
C ASN A 15 -11.12 11.77 36.72
N THR A 16 -12.02 10.81 36.54
CA THR A 16 -11.81 9.68 35.62
C THR A 16 -12.19 10.05 34.17
N GLY A 17 -12.99 11.11 33.99
CA GLY A 17 -13.41 11.63 32.69
C GLY A 17 -12.48 12.67 32.05
N GLU A 18 -11.41 13.08 32.73
CA GLU A 18 -10.42 14.07 32.24
C GLU A 18 -9.04 13.46 31.95
N LYS A 19 -8.97 12.16 31.63
CA LYS A 19 -7.75 11.59 31.05
C LYS A 19 -7.66 12.01 29.58
N THR A 20 -7.13 13.21 29.41
CA THR A 20 -6.47 13.77 28.23
C THR A 20 -6.41 12.84 27.02
N MET A 21 -7.06 13.27 25.93
CA MET A 21 -6.81 12.81 24.57
C MET A 21 -5.34 13.10 24.22
N THR A 22 -4.44 12.24 24.69
CA THR A 22 -3.02 12.30 24.38
C THR A 22 -2.83 11.72 22.98
N ILE A 23 -2.61 12.60 22.01
CA ILE A 23 -2.30 12.24 20.61
C ILE A 23 -1.03 11.37 20.52
N ILE A 24 -0.16 11.43 21.53
CA ILE A 24 1.01 10.55 21.67
C ILE A 24 1.02 9.97 23.08
N VAL A 25 0.96 8.64 23.18
CA VAL A 25 1.14 7.91 24.44
C VAL A 25 2.57 8.12 24.94
N GLU A 26 2.73 8.58 26.19
CA GLU A 26 4.04 8.74 26.82
C GLU A 26 4.84 7.43 26.74
N GLY A 27 6.06 7.51 26.23
CA GLY A 27 6.93 6.35 25.93
C GLY A 27 6.94 5.88 24.47
N ARG A 28 6.07 6.38 23.58
CA ARG A 28 6.07 6.06 22.13
C ARG A 28 6.61 7.18 21.23
N LEU A 29 7.08 8.29 21.82
CA LEU A 29 7.65 9.42 21.09
C LEU A 29 8.83 8.99 20.20
N MET A 30 9.73 8.17 20.73
CA MET A 30 10.90 7.68 19.99
C MET A 30 10.50 6.85 18.77
N THR A 31 9.49 5.98 18.89
CA THR A 31 8.96 5.19 17.78
C THR A 31 8.36 6.08 16.69
N PHE A 32 7.63 7.13 17.08
CA PHE A 32 7.05 8.09 16.14
C PHE A 32 8.13 8.86 15.37
N ILE A 33 9.16 9.35 16.06
CA ILE A 33 10.28 10.05 15.44
C ILE A 33 11.00 9.12 14.44
N ILE A 34 11.31 7.89 14.84
CA ILE A 34 11.96 6.91 13.96
C ILE A 34 11.11 6.63 12.71
N MET A 35 9.79 6.47 12.86
CA MET A 35 8.88 6.25 11.72
C MET A 35 8.92 7.42 10.74
N VAL A 36 8.86 8.66 11.23
CA VAL A 36 8.91 9.87 10.39
C VAL A 36 10.25 9.98 9.68
N VAL A 37 11.36 9.68 10.36
CA VAL A 37 12.69 9.70 9.73
C VAL A 37 12.80 8.65 8.63
N ILE A 38 12.37 7.41 8.87
CA ILE A 38 12.39 6.35 7.84
C ILE A 38 11.53 6.76 6.63
N PHE A 39 10.34 7.32 6.88
CA PHE A 39 9.47 7.78 5.81
C PHE A 39 10.10 8.92 4.99
N ALA A 40 10.72 9.89 5.65
CA ALA A 40 11.41 10.99 4.99
C ALA A 40 12.61 10.52 4.15
N LEU A 41 13.40 9.58 4.69
CA LEU A 41 14.52 8.97 3.96
C LEU A 41 14.04 8.21 2.73
N MET A 42 13.00 7.38 2.87
CA MET A 42 12.41 6.64 1.75
C MET A 42 11.93 7.59 0.64
N TYR A 43 11.24 8.67 1.01
CA TYR A 43 10.78 9.68 0.05
C TYR A 43 11.94 10.40 -0.64
N TYR A 44 12.97 10.77 0.11
CA TYR A 44 14.18 11.43 -0.42
C TYR A 44 14.89 10.56 -1.46
N PHE A 45 15.15 9.28 -1.14
CA PHE A 45 15.74 8.34 -2.09
C PHE A 45 14.85 8.13 -3.30
N MET A 46 13.53 7.97 -3.13
CA MET A 46 12.62 7.79 -4.27
C MET A 46 12.60 9.01 -5.20
N SER A 47 12.73 10.23 -4.66
CA SER A 47 12.79 11.46 -5.46
C SER A 47 14.08 11.58 -6.28
N ILE A 48 15.23 11.21 -5.70
CA ILE A 48 16.52 11.26 -6.41
C ILE A 48 16.59 10.21 -7.52
N ASN A 49 16.00 9.04 -7.28
CA ASN A 49 16.05 7.93 -8.24
C ASN A 49 15.13 8.12 -9.45
N LYS A 50 14.23 9.12 -9.46
CA LYS A 50 13.37 9.42 -10.60
C LYS A 50 14.12 9.94 -11.82
N GLU A 51 15.31 10.50 -11.63
CA GLU A 51 16.11 11.10 -12.71
C GLU A 51 17.23 10.17 -13.23
N GLY A 52 17.40 9.00 -12.60
CA GLY A 52 18.37 8.01 -13.04
C GLY A 52 17.90 7.31 -14.31
N GLN A 53 18.63 7.47 -15.41
CA GLN A 53 18.55 6.63 -16.62
C GLN A 53 19.07 5.22 -16.29
N TYR A 54 18.35 4.51 -15.44
CA TYR A 54 18.64 3.11 -15.15
C TYR A 54 18.20 2.29 -16.36
N THR A 55 19.16 1.87 -17.17
CA THR A 55 18.92 0.85 -18.19
C THR A 55 18.71 -0.50 -17.50
N ILE A 56 17.47 -0.73 -17.04
CA ILE A 56 17.04 -2.05 -16.60
C ILE A 56 17.10 -2.95 -17.84
N ARG A 57 17.88 -4.05 -17.77
CA ARG A 57 17.91 -5.03 -18.86
C ARG A 57 16.49 -5.52 -19.12
N SER A 58 16.07 -5.55 -20.39
CA SER A 58 14.79 -6.17 -20.71
C SER A 58 14.84 -7.64 -20.31
N MET A 59 13.80 -8.10 -19.63
CA MET A 59 13.65 -9.52 -19.35
C MET A 59 13.18 -10.20 -20.65
N PRO A 60 13.76 -11.34 -21.05
CA PRO A 60 13.34 -12.05 -22.27
C PRO A 60 11.83 -12.35 -22.29
N ALA A 61 11.24 -12.57 -21.12
CA ALA A 61 9.81 -12.77 -20.96
C ALA A 61 8.98 -11.53 -21.38
N MET A 62 9.44 -10.32 -21.07
CA MET A 62 8.74 -9.09 -21.43
C MET A 62 8.82 -8.80 -22.93
N SER A 63 9.97 -9.06 -23.56
CA SER A 63 10.13 -8.86 -25.01
C SER A 63 9.38 -9.87 -25.88
N ALA A 64 8.99 -11.02 -25.31
CA ALA A 64 8.26 -12.06 -26.04
C ALA A 64 6.74 -11.81 -26.09
N ILE A 65 6.21 -10.87 -25.30
CA ILE A 65 4.77 -10.59 -25.22
C ILE A 65 4.21 -10.11 -26.58
N PRO A 66 4.79 -9.11 -27.26
CA PRO A 66 4.27 -8.63 -28.55
C PRO A 66 4.25 -9.73 -29.63
N GLU A 67 5.30 -10.56 -29.68
CA GLU A 67 5.38 -11.69 -30.60
C GLU A 67 4.28 -12.73 -30.30
N ALA A 68 4.07 -13.07 -29.03
CA ALA A 68 3.04 -14.02 -28.63
C ALA A 68 1.62 -13.53 -28.94
N VAL A 69 1.34 -12.24 -28.73
CA VAL A 69 0.06 -11.61 -29.08
C VAL A 69 -0.13 -11.59 -30.60
N GLY A 70 0.88 -11.17 -31.37
CA GLY A 70 0.84 -11.18 -32.83
C GLY A 70 0.59 -12.59 -33.39
N ARG A 71 1.26 -13.60 -32.83
CA ARG A 71 1.04 -15.00 -33.22
C ARG A 71 -0.38 -15.47 -32.89
N ALA A 72 -0.93 -15.07 -31.74
CA ALA A 72 -2.30 -15.39 -31.37
C ALA A 72 -3.30 -14.75 -32.36
N ALA A 73 -3.05 -13.51 -32.78
CA ALA A 73 -3.83 -12.81 -33.80
C ALA A 73 -3.75 -13.51 -35.17
N GLU A 74 -2.55 -13.90 -35.62
CA GLU A 74 -2.36 -14.67 -36.87
C GLU A 74 -3.08 -16.02 -36.85
N MET A 75 -3.14 -16.68 -35.70
CA MET A 75 -3.86 -17.95 -35.53
C MET A 75 -5.37 -17.78 -35.29
N GLY A 76 -5.87 -16.55 -35.17
CA GLY A 76 -7.27 -16.28 -34.83
C GLY A 76 -7.67 -16.80 -33.44
N ARG A 77 -6.74 -16.85 -32.49
CA ARG A 77 -6.98 -17.34 -31.13
C ARG A 77 -6.97 -16.20 -30.10
N PRO A 78 -7.87 -16.22 -29.10
CA PRO A 78 -7.91 -15.19 -28.08
C PRO A 78 -6.71 -15.29 -27.11
N VAL A 79 -6.29 -14.14 -26.59
CA VAL A 79 -5.30 -14.01 -25.51
C VAL A 79 -6.00 -13.93 -24.16
N PHE A 80 -5.59 -14.77 -23.20
CA PHE A 80 -6.13 -14.77 -21.84
C PHE A 80 -5.09 -14.24 -20.86
N TRP A 81 -5.51 -13.32 -20.00
CA TRP A 81 -4.65 -12.68 -19.00
C TRP A 81 -5.21 -12.90 -17.60
N THR A 82 -4.32 -13.13 -16.63
CA THR A 82 -4.67 -13.19 -15.20
C THR A 82 -3.67 -12.37 -14.36
N PRO A 83 -4.13 -11.74 -13.27
CA PRO A 83 -3.25 -10.99 -12.37
C PRO A 83 -2.37 -11.88 -11.47
N GLY A 84 -2.44 -13.21 -11.59
CA GLY A 84 -1.75 -14.13 -10.69
C GLY A 84 -2.41 -14.21 -9.31
N ILE A 85 -1.66 -13.93 -8.25
CA ILE A 85 -2.19 -13.90 -6.87
C ILE A 85 -3.13 -12.71 -6.74
N SER A 86 -4.42 -13.00 -6.57
CA SER A 86 -5.44 -11.99 -6.32
C SER A 86 -5.79 -11.95 -4.84
N GLY A 87 -5.67 -10.77 -4.23
CA GLY A 87 -6.16 -10.50 -2.88
C GLY A 87 -6.98 -9.21 -2.83
N PRO A 88 -7.60 -8.90 -1.69
CA PRO A 88 -8.30 -7.65 -1.49
C PRO A 88 -7.37 -6.44 -1.75
N LEU A 89 -7.85 -5.43 -2.46
CA LEU A 89 -7.06 -4.22 -2.75
C LEU A 89 -6.66 -3.43 -1.49
N ASN A 90 -7.40 -3.63 -0.39
CA ASN A 90 -7.10 -3.04 0.91
C ASN A 90 -6.05 -3.83 1.71
N ASP A 91 -5.56 -4.96 1.21
CA ASP A 91 -4.49 -5.72 1.84
C ASP A 91 -3.13 -5.12 1.49
N SER A 92 -2.32 -4.85 2.52
CA SER A 92 -1.01 -4.20 2.37
C SER A 92 0.01 -5.02 1.56
N GLN A 93 -0.15 -6.34 1.47
CA GLN A 93 0.75 -7.22 0.74
C GLN A 93 0.23 -7.50 -0.66
N GLN A 94 -1.07 -7.71 -0.81
CA GLN A 94 -1.68 -8.14 -2.07
C GLN A 94 -2.12 -6.97 -2.96
N GLY A 95 -2.61 -5.86 -2.37
CA GLY A 95 -3.07 -4.69 -3.12
C GLY A 95 -2.03 -4.14 -4.10
N PRO A 96 -0.77 -3.91 -3.69
CA PRO A 96 0.28 -3.43 -4.58
C PRO A 96 0.59 -4.42 -5.72
N GLN A 97 0.49 -5.73 -5.48
CA GLN A 97 0.75 -6.76 -6.49
C GLN A 97 -0.33 -6.76 -7.58
N VAL A 98 -1.59 -6.65 -7.18
CA VAL A 98 -2.71 -6.55 -8.13
C VAL A 98 -2.61 -5.27 -8.96
N LEU A 99 -2.22 -4.14 -8.37
CA LEU A 99 -1.99 -2.89 -9.11
C LEU A 99 -0.85 -3.02 -10.13
N ALA A 100 0.26 -3.66 -9.75
CA ALA A 100 1.35 -3.93 -10.67
C ALA A 100 0.89 -4.84 -11.83
N ALA A 101 0.08 -5.86 -11.54
CA ALA A 101 -0.47 -6.74 -12.57
C ALA A 101 -1.37 -5.95 -13.55
N ILE A 102 -2.25 -5.08 -13.06
CA ILE A 102 -3.10 -4.23 -13.92
C ILE A 102 -2.26 -3.35 -14.85
N SER A 103 -1.11 -2.85 -14.40
CA SER A 103 -0.21 -2.08 -15.27
C SER A 103 0.33 -2.91 -16.44
N ILE A 104 0.61 -4.19 -16.21
CA ILE A 104 1.02 -5.14 -17.26
C ILE A 104 -0.14 -5.45 -18.19
N LEU A 105 -1.37 -5.59 -17.67
CA LEU A 105 -2.55 -5.75 -18.52
C LEU A 105 -2.70 -4.58 -19.48
N GLY A 106 -2.54 -3.34 -18.99
CA GLY A 106 -2.58 -2.14 -19.83
C GLY A 106 -1.60 -2.23 -21.00
N TYR A 107 -0.35 -2.61 -20.71
CA TYR A 107 0.66 -2.85 -21.73
C TYR A 107 0.25 -3.95 -22.74
N VAL A 108 -0.26 -5.10 -22.25
CA VAL A 108 -0.72 -6.20 -23.13
C VAL A 108 -1.88 -5.75 -24.00
N THR A 109 -2.81 -4.93 -23.49
CA THR A 109 -3.94 -4.42 -24.27
C THR A 109 -3.54 -3.45 -25.37
N GLU A 110 -2.43 -2.71 -25.21
CA GLU A 110 -1.89 -1.85 -26.27
C GLU A 110 -1.32 -2.65 -27.44
N GLU A 111 -0.80 -3.86 -27.19
CA GLU A 111 -0.29 -4.77 -28.22
C GLU A 111 -1.41 -5.54 -28.95
N CYS A 112 -2.60 -5.63 -28.35
CA CYS A 112 -3.79 -6.24 -28.95
C CYS A 112 -4.54 -5.22 -29.82
N VAL A 113 -4.11 -5.05 -31.08
CA VAL A 113 -4.77 -4.19 -32.10
C VAL A 113 -5.62 -5.01 -33.06
#